data_AF-A0A031I7K3-F1
#
_entry.id   AF-A0A031I7K3-F1
#
_cell.length_a   1.000
_cell.length_b   1.000
_cell.length_c   1.000
_cell.angle_alpha   90.00
_cell.angle_beta   90.00
_cell.angle_gamma   90.00
#
_symmetry.space_group_name_H-M   'P 1'
#
loop_
_entity.id
_entity.type
_entity.pdbx_description
1 polymer ?
#
loop_
_entity_poly.entity_id
_entity_poly.type
_entity_poly.pdbx_seq_one_letter_code
_entity_poly.pdbx_strand_id
1 'polypeptide(L)'
;MDIEGVLAISLALIGLPWLIFHYITKWKQAPKITEEDERLLDEMFNLARRLEDRLNTVERIVAADNPDFRASLNSPQATPYSLDRRN
;
A
#
# COMPACT_ATOMS: atom_id res chain seq x y z
N MET A 1 4.52 -29.86 49.11
CA MET A 1 4.39 -29.42 47.70
C MET A 1 5.73 -28.83 47.34
N ASP A 2 6.45 -29.51 46.47
CA ASP A 2 7.79 -29.12 46.06
C ASP A 2 7.71 -27.77 45.33
N ILE A 3 8.68 -26.88 45.58
CA ILE A 3 8.71 -25.52 45.03
C ILE A 3 8.56 -25.54 43.50
N GLU A 4 9.10 -26.58 42.86
CA GLU A 4 8.96 -26.81 41.43
C GLU A 4 7.50 -26.93 40.98
N GLY A 5 6.64 -27.63 41.74
CA GLY A 5 5.23 -27.79 41.42
C GLY A 5 4.45 -26.47 41.52
N VAL A 6 4.76 -25.65 42.53
CA VAL A 6 4.13 -24.32 42.70
C VAL A 6 4.54 -23.38 41.56
N LEU A 7 5.82 -23.40 41.17
CA LEU A 7 6.32 -22.64 40.04
C LEU A 7 5.67 -23.06 38.72
N ALA A 8 5.61 -24.37 38.44
CA ALA A 8 4.99 -24.90 37.23
C ALA A 8 3.51 -24.49 37.11
N ILE A 9 2.75 -24.62 38.20
CA ILE A 9 1.33 -24.24 38.22
C ILE A 9 1.16 -22.73 38.04
N SER A 10 2.00 -21.91 38.68
CA SER A 10 1.93 -20.45 38.54
C SER A 10 2.26 -19.99 37.11
N LEU A 11 3.29 -20.56 36.47
CA LEU A 11 3.63 -20.26 35.08
C LEU A 11 2.57 -20.75 34.10
N ALA A 12 1.97 -21.91 34.34
CA ALA A 12 0.89 -22.42 33.51
C ALA A 12 -0.39 -21.58 33.64
N LEU A 13 -0.72 -21.12 34.85
CA LEU A 13 -1.94 -20.33 35.09
C LEU A 13 -1.79 -18.85 34.77
N ILE A 14 -0.61 -18.25 34.95
CA ILE A 14 -0.38 -16.83 34.66
C ILE A 14 0.23 -16.65 33.26
N GLY A 15 1.17 -17.51 32.87
CA GLY A 15 1.89 -17.39 31.61
C GLY A 15 1.02 -17.62 30.37
N LEU A 16 0.10 -18.60 30.40
CA LEU A 16 -0.83 -18.84 29.28
C LEU A 16 -1.78 -17.66 29.06
N PRO A 17 -2.53 -17.18 30.07
CA PRO A 17 -3.36 -15.99 29.92
C PRO A 17 -2.57 -14.73 29.58
N TRP A 18 -1.35 -14.57 30.10
CA TRP A 18 -0.48 -13.44 29.77
C TRP A 18 -0.08 -13.46 28.30
N LEU A 19 0.29 -14.62 27.75
CA LEU A 19 0.61 -14.79 26.34
C LEU A 19 -0.60 -14.43 25.46
N ILE A 20 -1.78 -14.96 25.80
CA ILE A 20 -3.04 -14.66 25.10
C ILE A 20 -3.33 -13.15 25.14
N PHE A 21 -3.23 -12.53 26.31
CA PHE A 21 -3.45 -11.09 26.48
C PHE A 21 -2.42 -10.24 25.72
N HIS A 22 -1.16 -10.67 25.70
CA HIS A 22 -0.08 -10.01 24.95
C HIS A 22 -0.39 -9.98 23.45
N TYR A 23 -0.84 -11.10 22.88
CA TYR A 23 -1.18 -11.15 21.46
C TYR A 23 -2.49 -10.40 21.14
N ILE A 24 -3.49 -10.43 22.02
CA ILE A 24 -4.73 -9.65 21.84
C ILE A 24 -4.44 -8.14 21.84
N THR A 25 -3.60 -7.67 22.78
CA THR A 25 -3.23 -6.23 22.85
C THR A 25 -2.39 -5.81 21.63
N LYS A 26 -1.52 -6.69 21.12
CA LYS A 26 -0.80 -6.47 19.87
C LYS A 26 -1.71 -6.50 18.64
N TRP A 27 -2.74 -7.32 18.63
CA TRP A 27 -3.69 -7.40 17.51
C TRP A 27 -4.59 -6.16 17.39
N LYS A 28 -4.88 -5.48 18.50
CA LYS A 28 -5.51 -4.14 18.46
C LYS A 28 -4.56 -3.02 18.04
N GLN A 29 -3.25 -3.24 18.10
CA GLN A 29 -2.22 -2.30 17.64
C GLN A 29 -1.81 -2.51 16.17
N ALA A 30 -2.30 -3.55 15.50
CA ALA A 30 -2.15 -3.64 14.05
C ALA A 30 -2.96 -2.48 13.44
N PRO A 31 -2.31 -1.50 12.79
CA PRO A 31 -3.03 -0.38 12.21
C PRO A 31 -3.95 -0.96 11.13
N LYS A 32 -5.26 -0.96 11.41
CA LYS A 32 -6.24 -0.89 10.34
C LYS A 32 -5.87 0.35 9.51
N ILE A 33 -6.04 0.28 8.19
CA ILE A 33 -5.92 1.45 7.30
C ILE A 33 -6.54 2.64 8.03
N THR A 34 -5.70 3.56 8.47
CA THR A 34 -6.11 4.59 9.41
C THR A 34 -6.87 5.63 8.58
N GLU A 35 -7.85 6.32 9.17
CA GLU A 35 -8.58 7.41 8.48
C GLU A 35 -7.62 8.46 7.87
N GLU A 36 -6.43 8.61 8.48
CA GLU A 36 -5.30 9.39 7.96
C GLU A 36 -4.72 8.84 6.65
N ASP A 37 -4.59 7.51 6.50
CA ASP A 37 -4.12 6.89 5.27
C ASP A 37 -5.15 7.09 4.14
N GLU A 38 -6.44 6.91 4.42
CA GLU A 38 -7.50 7.16 3.44
C GLU A 38 -7.47 8.61 2.94
N ARG A 39 -7.27 9.55 3.88
CA ARG A 39 -7.12 10.97 3.56
C ARG A 39 -5.87 11.25 2.72
N LEU A 40 -4.74 10.62 3.05
CA LEU A 40 -3.50 10.76 2.28
C LEU A 40 -3.68 10.24 0.84
N LEU A 41 -4.36 9.11 0.68
CA LEU A 41 -4.69 8.57 -0.65
C LEU A 41 -5.58 9.52 -1.44
N ASP A 42 -6.59 10.12 -0.81
CA ASP A 42 -7.49 11.08 -1.47
C ASP A 42 -6.75 12.38 -1.86
N GLU A 43 -5.83 12.86 -1.02
CA GLU A 43 -4.96 13.99 -1.35
C GLU A 43 -4.03 13.65 -2.54
N MET A 44 -3.40 12.48 -2.55
CA MET A 44 -2.57 12.00 -3.67
C MET A 44 -3.38 11.89 -4.97
N PHE A 45 -4.61 11.37 -4.89
CA PHE A 45 -5.50 11.24 -6.04
C PHE A 45 -5.89 12.61 -6.61
N ASN A 46 -6.26 13.55 -5.74
CA ASN A 46 -6.58 14.92 -6.14
C ASN A 46 -5.38 15.65 -6.77
N LEU A 47 -4.17 15.41 -6.28
CA LEU A 47 -2.94 15.96 -6.88
C LEU A 47 -2.66 15.35 -8.25
N ALA A 48 -2.79 14.03 -8.39
CA ALA A 48 -2.61 13.33 -9.67
C ALA A 48 -3.58 13.86 -10.74
N ARG A 49 -4.86 14.05 -10.39
CA ARG A 49 -5.88 14.59 -11.29
C ARG A 49 -5.51 15.98 -11.82
N ARG A 50 -5.05 16.86 -10.93
CA ARG A 50 -4.62 18.23 -11.31
C ARG A 50 -3.36 18.24 -12.18
N LEU A 51 -2.44 17.30 -11.95
CA LEU A 51 -1.25 17.13 -12.78
C LEU A 51 -1.64 16.69 -14.20
N GLU A 52 -2.59 15.77 -14.31
CA GLU A 52 -3.16 15.32 -15.58
C GLU A 52 -3.84 16.47 -16.35
N ASP A 53 -4.67 17.28 -15.68
CA ASP A 53 -5.31 18.45 -16.29
C ASP A 53 -4.30 19.45 -16.87
N ARG A 54 -3.16 19.63 -16.19
CA ARG A 54 -2.06 20.48 -16.68
C ARG A 54 -1.30 19.81 -17.82
N LEU A 55 -1.10 18.49 -17.76
CA LEU A 55 -0.46 17.71 -18.80
C LEU A 55 -1.20 17.86 -20.13
N ASN A 56 -2.53 17.85 -20.13
CA ASN A 56 -3.34 18.11 -21.34
C ASN A 56 -3.03 19.47 -21.98
N THR A 57 -2.78 20.50 -21.16
CA THR A 57 -2.40 21.83 -21.66
C THR A 57 -0.97 21.81 -22.22
N VAL A 58 -0.05 21.12 -21.55
CA VAL A 58 1.32 20.94 -22.02
C VAL A 58 1.35 20.17 -23.34
N GLU A 59 0.59 19.08 -23.47
CA GLU A 59 0.45 18.31 -24.72
C GLU A 59 -0.06 19.20 -25.86
N ARG A 60 -1.05 20.05 -25.61
CA ARG A 60 -1.56 21.00 -26.61
C ARG A 60 -0.49 22.01 -27.05
N ILE A 61 0.31 22.53 -26.11
CA ILE A 61 1.39 23.48 -26.42
C ILE A 61 2.49 22.78 -27.20
N VAL A 62 2.90 21.57 -26.78
CA VAL A 62 3.94 20.78 -27.43
C VAL A 62 3.53 20.35 -28.84
N ALA A 63 2.27 19.97 -29.05
CA ALA A 63 1.74 19.64 -30.38
C ALA A 63 1.65 20.87 -31.31
N ALA A 64 1.41 22.06 -30.76
CA ALA A 64 1.45 23.31 -31.52
C ALA A 64 2.88 23.74 -31.88
N ASP A 65 3.86 23.43 -31.02
CA ASP A 65 5.27 23.79 -31.21
C ASP A 65 6.04 22.76 -32.08
N ASN A 66 5.64 21.49 -32.04
CA ASN A 66 6.28 20.40 -32.80
C ASN A 66 5.21 19.49 -33.44
N PRO A 67 4.88 19.65 -34.73
CA PRO A 67 3.82 18.88 -35.40
C PRO A 67 4.13 17.38 -35.55
N ASP A 68 5.39 16.96 -35.37
CA ASP A 68 5.82 15.55 -35.35
C ASP A 68 5.77 14.91 -33.95
N PHE A 69 5.30 15.62 -32.93
CA PHE A 69 5.23 15.09 -31.57
C PHE A 69 4.17 13.99 -31.46
N ARG A 70 4.60 12.73 -31.47
CA ARG A 70 3.74 11.58 -31.21
C ARG A 70 3.63 11.38 -29.70
N ALA A 71 2.50 11.76 -29.11
CA ALA A 71 2.11 11.38 -27.74
C ALA A 71 1.84 9.87 -27.64
N SER A 72 2.86 9.03 -27.83
CA SER A 72 2.72 7.57 -27.90
C SER A 72 2.57 6.90 -26.54
N LEU A 73 2.37 7.66 -25.46
CA LEU A 73 2.25 7.15 -24.10
C LEU A 73 0.79 7.09 -23.60
N ASN A 74 -0.16 7.74 -24.29
CA ASN A 74 -1.57 7.83 -23.87
C ASN A 74 -2.54 6.95 -24.68
N SER A 75 -2.05 6.01 -25.49
CA SER A 75 -2.88 4.94 -26.04
C SER A 75 -3.02 3.81 -25.00
N PRO A 76 -4.23 3.45 -24.51
CA PRO A 76 -4.42 2.27 -23.65
C PRO A 76 -4.08 0.92 -24.31
N GLN A 77 -3.58 0.93 -25.55
CA GLN A 77 -3.28 -0.24 -26.37
C GLN A 77 -1.93 -0.08 -27.07
N ALA A 78 -0.83 -0.30 -26.35
CA ALA A 78 0.45 -0.66 -26.97
C ALA A 78 1.38 -1.31 -25.93
N THR A 79 0.98 -2.45 -25.36
CA THR A 79 1.93 -3.39 -24.76
C THR A 79 2.21 -4.53 -25.75
N PRO A 80 3.19 -4.39 -26.67
CA PRO A 80 3.75 -5.54 -27.37
C PRO A 80 4.86 -6.16 -26.50
N TYR A 81 4.55 -6.53 -25.26
CA TYR A 81 5.44 -7.41 -24.50
C TYR A 81 5.01 -8.85 -24.73
N SER A 82 5.40 -9.40 -25.89
CA SER A 82 5.34 -10.84 -26.12
C SER A 82 6.43 -11.51 -25.26
N LEU A 83 6.03 -12.05 -24.12
CA LEU A 83 6.86 -12.91 -23.26
C LEU A 83 7.08 -14.32 -23.85
N ASP A 84 6.94 -14.48 -25.17
CA ASP A 84 6.91 -15.78 -25.86
C ASP A 84 8.22 -16.10 -26.61
N ARG A 85 9.31 -15.35 -26.34
CA ARG A 85 10.64 -15.62 -26.90
C ARG A 85 11.60 -16.19 -25.87
N ARG A 86 11.16 -17.23 -25.16
CA ARG A 86 12.03 -18.12 -24.36
C ARG A 86 11.64 -19.56 -24.63
N ASN A 87 12.05 -20.03 -25.81
CA ASN A 87 12.33 -21.43 -26.09
C ASN A 87 13.78 -21.68 -25.71
#